data_AF-A0A4Q2XER2-F1
#
_entry.id   AF-A0A4Q2XER2-F1
#
_cell.length_a   1.000
_cell.length_b   1.000
_cell.length_c   1.000
_cell.angle_alpha   90.00
_cell.angle_beta   90.00
_cell.angle_gamma   90.00
#
_symmetry.space_group_name_H-M   'P 1'
#
loop_
_entity.id
_entity.type
_entity.pdbx_description
1 polymer ?
#
loop_
_entity_poly.entity_id
_entity_poly.type
_entity_poly.pdbx_seq_one_letter_code
_entity_poly.pdbx_strand_id
1 'polypeptide(L)'
;MSPPPPTSIEAPLDPGFSPSILFNREYTAAARASGKSVPLVLALERENALVSRHKTVLMPTADEDTLRYVERLVKFLLWSRGGWRLIVGGPPEIGSYLKEVYSAGGAREFDCRVMAKAYGKEFTVEVMELCDVPPAREMRVRAGGHLSGCRIGFDLGASDYKVCAVIDGEPVFTHEVPWDPKSQADPGYHYHHLSSALHHAAA
;
A
#
# COMPACT_ATOMS: atom_id res chain seq x y z
N MET A 1 -5.18 27.30 -12.04
CA MET A 1 -4.75 27.51 -10.63
C MET A 1 -3.31 27.95 -10.66
N SER A 2 -3.01 29.13 -10.14
CA SER A 2 -1.61 29.58 -10.00
C SER A 2 -0.92 28.72 -8.93
N PRO A 3 0.38 28.39 -9.08
CA PRO A 3 1.10 27.67 -8.04
C PRO A 3 1.08 28.49 -6.74
N PRO A 4 1.02 27.82 -5.58
CA PRO A 4 1.12 28.52 -4.31
C PRO A 4 2.45 29.29 -4.23
N PRO A 5 2.49 30.43 -3.53
CA PRO A 5 3.73 31.17 -3.33
C PRO A 5 4.75 30.28 -2.60
N PRO A 6 6.04 30.36 -2.96
CA PRO A 6 7.08 29.61 -2.27
C PRO A 6 7.09 29.99 -0.78
N THR A 7 7.18 28.99 0.09
CA THR A 7 7.28 29.20 1.54
C THR A 7 8.58 29.94 1.85
N SER A 8 8.52 30.95 2.73
CA SER A 8 9.67 31.80 3.10
C SER A 8 10.74 31.10 3.93
N ILE A 9 10.49 29.86 4.35
CA ILE A 9 11.40 29.03 5.12
C ILE A 9 11.51 27.68 4.41
N GLU A 10 12.70 27.38 3.90
CA GLU A 10 13.04 26.05 3.41
C GLU A 10 13.51 25.23 4.62
N ALA A 11 12.64 24.34 5.11
CA ALA A 11 13.02 23.44 6.19
C ALA A 11 14.18 22.55 5.71
N PRO A 12 15.31 22.46 6.44
CA PRO A 12 16.42 21.63 6.00
C PRO A 12 15.98 20.17 5.93
N LEU A 13 16.35 19.49 4.84
CA LEU A 13 16.16 18.05 4.72
C LEU A 13 17.06 17.34 5.73
N ASP A 14 16.58 16.23 6.29
CA ASP A 14 17.40 15.39 7.16
C ASP A 14 18.71 14.99 6.43
N PRO A 15 19.86 15.00 7.11
CA PRO A 15 21.11 14.52 6.53
C PRO A 15 20.94 13.10 5.96
N GLY A 16 21.23 12.93 4.67
CA GLY A 16 21.07 11.65 3.96
C GLY A 16 19.66 11.36 3.44
N PHE A 17 18.71 12.31 3.57
CA PHE A 17 17.41 12.20 2.92
C PHE A 17 17.60 12.09 1.39
N SER A 18 16.99 11.05 0.82
CA SER A 18 16.98 10.81 -0.62
C SER A 18 15.55 10.48 -1.06
N PRO A 19 14.91 11.33 -1.87
CA PRO A 19 13.57 11.05 -2.38
C PRO A 19 13.56 9.75 -3.17
N SER A 20 12.84 8.74 -2.69
CA SER A 20 12.84 7.41 -3.31
C SER A 20 12.40 7.44 -4.78
N ILE A 21 11.52 8.38 -5.16
CA ILE A 21 11.10 8.53 -6.56
C ILE A 21 12.22 9.03 -7.47
N LEU A 22 13.10 9.91 -6.99
CA LEU A 22 14.24 10.40 -7.76
C LEU A 22 15.29 9.30 -7.91
N PHE A 23 15.64 8.64 -6.79
CA PHE A 23 16.51 7.47 -6.80
C PHE A 23 16.01 6.38 -7.78
N ASN A 24 14.73 6.02 -7.73
CA ASN A 24 14.15 5.01 -8.62
C ASN A 24 14.26 5.40 -10.10
N ARG A 25 14.03 6.68 -10.43
CA ARG A 25 14.13 7.19 -11.81
C ARG A 25 15.57 7.16 -12.30
N GLU A 26 16.51 7.61 -11.50
CA GLU A 26 17.94 7.62 -11.83
C GLU A 26 18.50 6.21 -11.97
N TYR A 27 18.21 5.34 -11.01
CA TYR A 27 18.63 3.93 -11.03
C TYR A 27 18.14 3.21 -12.30
N THR A 28 16.84 3.31 -12.60
CA THR A 28 16.29 2.63 -13.78
C THR A 28 16.78 3.24 -15.10
N ALA A 29 17.04 4.55 -15.14
CA ALA A 29 17.65 5.20 -16.30
C ALA A 29 19.09 4.71 -16.52
N ALA A 30 19.90 4.66 -15.46
CA ALA A 30 21.27 4.16 -15.48
C ALA A 30 21.33 2.68 -15.91
N ALA A 31 20.46 1.85 -15.34
CA ALA A 31 20.35 0.44 -15.73
C ALA A 31 20.08 0.29 -17.23
N ARG A 32 19.10 1.02 -17.78
CA ARG A 32 18.78 0.99 -19.22
C ARG A 32 19.94 1.51 -20.08
N ALA A 33 20.57 2.60 -19.67
CA ALA A 33 21.69 3.20 -20.40
C ALA A 33 22.94 2.31 -20.42
N SER A 34 23.10 1.42 -19.44
CA SER A 34 24.25 0.50 -19.37
C SER A 34 24.30 -0.52 -20.53
N GLY A 35 23.17 -0.80 -21.18
CA GLY A 35 23.03 -1.88 -22.15
C GLY A 35 23.15 -3.30 -21.57
N LYS A 36 23.30 -3.43 -20.25
CA LYS A 36 23.50 -4.70 -19.52
C LYS A 36 22.41 -4.98 -18.49
N SER A 37 21.32 -4.20 -18.53
CA SER A 37 20.23 -4.37 -17.57
C SER A 37 19.59 -5.75 -17.66
N VAL A 38 19.22 -6.30 -16.52
CA VAL A 38 18.46 -7.56 -16.43
C VAL A 38 17.00 -7.28 -16.05
N PRO A 39 16.05 -8.05 -16.59
CA PRO A 39 14.63 -7.85 -16.28
C PRO A 39 14.27 -8.35 -14.87
N LEU A 40 13.35 -7.66 -14.22
CA LEU A 40 12.70 -8.08 -12.98
C LEU A 40 11.18 -7.95 -13.13
N VAL A 41 10.46 -8.97 -12.69
CA VAL A 41 9.01 -9.00 -12.56
C VAL A 41 8.66 -9.31 -11.11
N LEU A 42 7.97 -8.39 -10.46
CA LEU A 42 7.40 -8.59 -9.13
C LEU A 42 5.90 -8.79 -9.28
N ALA A 43 5.36 -9.86 -8.70
CA ALA A 43 3.93 -10.07 -8.63
C ALA A 43 3.48 -10.24 -7.17
N LEU A 44 2.35 -9.62 -6.83
CA LEU A 44 1.69 -9.74 -5.54
C LEU A 44 0.35 -10.40 -5.77
N GLU A 45 0.15 -11.56 -5.14
CA GLU A 45 -1.16 -12.20 -5.08
C GLU A 45 -1.90 -11.77 -3.82
N ARG A 46 -3.18 -11.47 -4.01
CA ARG A 46 -4.10 -10.99 -2.98
C ARG A 46 -5.38 -11.84 -2.96
N GLU A 47 -6.45 -11.32 -2.38
CA GLU A 47 -7.75 -12.00 -2.32
C GLU A 47 -8.24 -12.43 -3.71
N ASN A 48 -9.08 -13.48 -3.76
CA ASN A 48 -9.73 -13.94 -4.98
C ASN A 48 -8.77 -14.26 -6.15
N ALA A 49 -7.55 -14.68 -5.83
CA ALA A 49 -6.47 -14.95 -6.80
C ALA A 49 -6.19 -13.76 -7.74
N LEU A 50 -6.46 -12.53 -7.27
CA LEU A 50 -6.05 -11.32 -7.97
C LEU A 50 -4.53 -11.19 -7.88
N VAL A 51 -3.92 -10.75 -8.98
CA VAL A 51 -2.48 -10.63 -9.11
C VAL A 51 -2.15 -9.25 -9.66
N SER A 52 -1.46 -8.45 -8.83
CA SER A 52 -0.80 -7.23 -9.28
C SER A 52 0.58 -7.57 -9.80
N ARG A 53 0.91 -7.16 -11.03
CA ARG A 53 2.21 -7.40 -11.65
C ARG A 53 2.92 -6.08 -11.92
N HIS A 54 4.20 -5.99 -11.56
CA HIS A 54 5.07 -4.86 -11.84
C HIS A 54 6.34 -5.33 -12.55
N LYS A 55 6.66 -4.71 -13.68
CA LYS A 55 7.86 -5.01 -14.46
C LYS A 55 8.85 -3.85 -14.32
N THR A 56 10.11 -4.17 -14.09
CA THR A 56 11.21 -3.21 -14.07
C THR A 56 12.49 -3.85 -14.60
N VAL A 57 13.59 -3.11 -14.55
CA VAL A 57 14.93 -3.57 -14.90
C VAL A 57 15.90 -3.24 -13.77
N LEU A 58 16.94 -4.06 -13.65
CA LEU A 58 18.00 -3.93 -12.65
C LEU A 58 19.35 -3.78 -13.34
N MET A 59 20.32 -3.25 -12.61
CA MET A 59 21.73 -3.50 -12.89
C MET A 59 22.01 -5.00 -12.77
N PRO A 60 22.99 -5.54 -13.51
CA PRO A 60 23.29 -6.99 -13.51
C PRO A 60 23.85 -7.49 -12.18
N THR A 61 24.42 -6.60 -11.37
CA THR A 61 24.98 -6.94 -10.05
C THR A 61 24.00 -6.59 -8.96
N ALA A 62 23.79 -7.48 -8.00
CA ALA A 62 23.02 -7.24 -6.79
C ALA A 62 23.84 -6.42 -5.76
N ASP A 63 24.28 -5.22 -6.15
CA ASP A 63 24.95 -4.26 -5.28
C ASP A 63 23.99 -3.58 -4.30
N GLU A 64 24.52 -2.81 -3.35
CA GLU A 64 23.72 -2.15 -2.31
C GLU A 64 22.58 -1.29 -2.88
N ASP A 65 22.85 -0.54 -3.94
CA ASP A 65 21.84 0.30 -4.60
C ASP A 65 20.75 -0.54 -5.27
N THR A 66 21.11 -1.66 -5.91
CA THR A 66 20.16 -2.60 -6.49
C THR A 66 19.30 -3.26 -5.43
N LEU A 67 19.91 -3.75 -4.34
CA LEU A 67 19.19 -4.36 -3.23
C LEU A 67 18.24 -3.35 -2.58
N ARG A 68 18.72 -2.11 -2.34
CA ARG A 68 17.91 -1.00 -1.83
C ARG A 68 16.75 -0.66 -2.77
N TYR A 69 17.01 -0.56 -4.07
CA TYR A 69 15.99 -0.28 -5.09
C TYR A 69 14.87 -1.33 -5.03
N VAL A 70 15.24 -2.61 -5.11
CA VAL A 70 14.28 -3.71 -5.15
C VAL A 70 13.49 -3.80 -3.84
N GLU A 71 14.16 -3.73 -2.69
CA GLU A 71 13.51 -3.81 -1.39
C GLU A 71 12.50 -2.67 -1.20
N ARG A 72 12.90 -1.42 -1.50
CA ARG A 72 12.01 -0.25 -1.42
C ARG A 72 10.83 -0.37 -2.38
N LEU A 73 11.08 -0.87 -3.59
CA LEU A 73 10.03 -1.10 -4.58
C LEU A 73 9.04 -2.14 -4.07
N VAL A 74 9.50 -3.28 -3.54
CA VAL A 74 8.62 -4.30 -2.93
C VAL A 74 7.80 -3.69 -1.80
N LYS A 75 8.42 -2.93 -0.89
CA LYS A 75 7.71 -2.28 0.22
C LYS A 75 6.61 -1.36 -0.31
N PHE A 76 6.93 -0.50 -1.27
CA PHE A 76 5.95 0.39 -1.90
C PHE A 76 4.80 -0.40 -2.53
N LEU A 77 5.09 -1.45 -3.31
CA LEU A 77 4.08 -2.27 -3.96
C LEU A 77 3.20 -2.98 -2.93
N LEU A 78 3.80 -3.51 -1.87
CA LEU A 78 3.10 -4.24 -0.82
C LEU A 78 2.12 -3.34 -0.06
N TRP A 79 2.52 -2.11 0.27
CA TRP A 79 1.64 -1.17 0.97
C TRP A 79 0.64 -0.44 0.06
N SER A 80 0.95 -0.26 -1.22
CA SER A 80 0.03 0.40 -2.16
C SER A 80 -0.99 -0.55 -2.79
N ARG A 81 -0.71 -1.86 -2.84
CA ARG A 81 -1.55 -2.86 -3.52
C ARG A 81 -1.99 -4.00 -2.63
N GLY A 82 -1.21 -4.31 -1.60
CA GLY A 82 -1.42 -5.46 -0.73
C GLY A 82 -1.09 -6.80 -1.39
N GLY A 83 -0.87 -7.81 -0.57
CA GLY A 83 -0.74 -9.21 -0.99
C GLY A 83 -0.17 -10.09 0.11
N TRP A 84 -0.45 -11.39 0.05
CA TRP A 84 0.12 -12.38 0.98
C TRP A 84 1.26 -13.18 0.33
N ARG A 85 1.34 -13.19 -1.01
CA ARG A 85 2.41 -13.91 -1.73
C ARG A 85 3.12 -12.96 -2.68
N LEU A 86 4.42 -12.79 -2.44
CA LEU A 86 5.35 -12.09 -3.33
C LEU A 86 6.03 -13.11 -4.24
N ILE A 87 5.86 -12.93 -5.54
CA ILE A 87 6.52 -13.72 -6.58
C ILE A 87 7.58 -12.85 -7.24
N VAL A 88 8.81 -13.36 -7.29
CA VAL A 88 9.99 -12.69 -7.84
C VAL A 88 10.46 -13.46 -9.08
N GLY A 89 10.21 -12.91 -10.26
CA GLY A 89 10.78 -13.38 -11.52
C GLY A 89 11.96 -12.52 -11.92
N GLY A 90 13.18 -13.04 -11.84
CA GLY A 90 14.40 -12.29 -12.09
C GLY A 90 15.64 -13.02 -11.54
N PRO A 91 16.77 -12.31 -11.39
CA PRO A 91 18.00 -12.92 -10.89
C PRO A 91 17.80 -13.65 -9.54
N PRO A 92 18.28 -14.89 -9.38
CA PRO A 92 18.08 -15.67 -8.15
C PRO A 92 18.63 -15.00 -6.88
N GLU A 93 19.70 -14.19 -6.99
CA GLU A 93 20.26 -13.47 -5.84
C GLU A 93 19.26 -12.45 -5.27
N ILE A 94 18.50 -11.79 -6.14
CA ILE A 94 17.46 -10.82 -5.74
C ILE A 94 16.31 -11.54 -5.03
N GLY A 95 15.87 -12.69 -5.56
CA GLY A 95 14.85 -13.50 -4.93
C GLY A 95 15.28 -14.01 -3.55
N SER A 96 16.53 -14.46 -3.43
CA SER A 96 17.11 -14.95 -2.17
C SER A 96 17.20 -13.85 -1.12
N TYR A 97 17.69 -12.67 -1.51
CA TYR A 97 17.74 -11.49 -0.65
C TYR A 97 16.34 -11.09 -0.16
N LEU A 98 15.35 -11.02 -1.05
CA LEU A 98 13.98 -10.68 -0.67
C LEU A 98 13.37 -11.72 0.27
N LYS A 99 13.67 -13.00 0.08
CA LYS A 99 13.20 -14.07 0.96
C LYS A 99 13.78 -13.94 2.36
N GLU A 100 15.04 -13.53 2.50
CA GLU A 100 15.65 -13.24 3.80
C GLU A 100 15.02 -12.01 4.46
N VAL A 101 14.91 -10.90 3.72
CA VAL A 101 14.40 -9.63 4.24
C VAL A 101 12.94 -9.75 4.66
N TYR A 102 12.11 -10.41 3.85
CA TYR A 102 10.68 -10.61 4.08
C TYR A 102 10.39 -11.98 4.73
N SER A 103 11.02 -12.23 5.87
CA SER A 103 10.83 -13.43 6.68
C SER A 103 10.62 -13.10 8.16
N ALA A 104 10.34 -14.12 8.97
CA ALA A 104 10.36 -14.00 10.42
C ALA A 104 11.78 -13.66 10.89
N GLY A 105 11.95 -12.61 11.70
CA GLY A 105 13.26 -12.09 12.11
C GLY A 105 13.98 -11.23 11.06
N GLY A 106 13.46 -11.18 9.82
CA GLY A 106 13.99 -10.33 8.77
C GLY A 106 13.64 -8.84 8.97
N ALA A 107 14.33 -7.95 8.26
CA ALA A 107 14.12 -6.49 8.35
C ALA A 107 12.70 -6.03 7.97
N ARG A 108 11.88 -6.92 7.38
CA ARG A 108 10.48 -6.71 7.00
C ARG A 108 9.49 -7.61 7.70
N GLU A 109 9.86 -8.20 8.83
CA GLU A 109 8.93 -9.03 9.63
C GLU A 109 7.61 -8.30 9.93
N PHE A 110 7.67 -7.01 10.27
CA PHE A 110 6.48 -6.21 10.50
C PHE A 110 5.53 -6.19 9.30
N ASP A 111 6.07 -5.92 8.11
CA ASP A 111 5.32 -5.88 6.86
C ASP A 111 4.69 -7.27 6.58
N CYS A 112 5.46 -8.35 6.73
CA CYS A 112 4.98 -9.72 6.56
C CYS A 112 3.83 -10.05 7.53
N ARG A 113 3.97 -9.70 8.81
CA ARG A 113 2.96 -9.97 9.85
C ARG A 113 1.66 -9.20 9.60
N VAL A 114 1.76 -7.94 9.17
CA VAL A 114 0.59 -7.12 8.84
C VAL A 114 -0.16 -7.72 7.65
N MET A 115 0.55 -8.08 6.58
CA MET A 115 -0.06 -8.69 5.40
C MET A 115 -0.65 -10.06 5.73
N ALA A 116 0.04 -10.87 6.53
CA ALA A 116 -0.48 -12.17 6.92
C ALA A 116 -1.80 -12.06 7.70
N LYS A 117 -1.88 -11.08 8.61
CA LYS A 117 -3.12 -10.77 9.34
C LYS A 117 -4.21 -10.25 8.42
N ALA A 118 -3.89 -9.36 7.49
CA ALA A 118 -4.87 -8.75 6.58
C ALA A 118 -5.51 -9.76 5.62
N TYR A 119 -4.73 -10.74 5.16
CA TYR A 119 -5.16 -11.74 4.18
C TYR A 119 -5.55 -13.10 4.79
N GLY A 120 -5.33 -13.30 6.09
CA GLY A 120 -5.59 -14.58 6.76
C GLY A 120 -4.75 -15.74 6.23
N LYS A 121 -3.56 -15.45 5.70
CA LYS A 121 -2.62 -16.39 5.07
C LYS A 121 -1.20 -16.05 5.49
N GLU A 122 -0.30 -17.01 5.57
CA GLU A 122 1.11 -16.71 5.81
C GLU A 122 1.69 -15.88 4.67
N PHE A 123 2.55 -14.91 5.00
CA PHE A 123 3.26 -14.15 3.98
C PHE A 123 4.40 -14.98 3.39
N THR A 124 4.48 -15.07 2.06
CA THR A 124 5.46 -15.92 1.37
C THR A 124 6.21 -15.17 0.28
N VAL A 125 7.47 -15.56 0.06
CA VAL A 125 8.29 -15.11 -1.06
C VAL A 125 8.68 -16.33 -1.91
N GLU A 126 8.27 -16.32 -3.18
CA GLU A 126 8.57 -17.36 -4.16
C GLU A 126 9.44 -16.78 -5.28
N VAL A 127 10.43 -17.55 -5.72
CA VAL A 127 11.33 -17.19 -6.82
C VAL A 127 11.06 -18.15 -7.97
N MET A 128 10.92 -17.64 -9.18
CA MET A 128 10.66 -18.44 -10.37
C MET A 128 11.22 -17.79 -11.62
N GLU A 129 11.19 -18.49 -12.74
CA GLU A 129 11.60 -17.94 -14.03
C GLU A 129 10.64 -16.82 -14.48
N LEU A 130 11.17 -15.88 -15.25
CA LEU A 130 10.42 -14.72 -15.75
C LEU A 130 9.16 -15.11 -16.55
N CYS A 131 9.22 -16.22 -17.27
CA CYS A 131 8.10 -16.74 -18.06
C CYS A 131 7.01 -17.38 -17.20
N ASP A 132 7.34 -17.80 -15.98
CA ASP A 132 6.42 -18.52 -15.10
C ASP A 132 5.66 -17.57 -14.16
N VAL A 133 6.09 -16.30 -14.06
CA VAL A 133 5.38 -15.30 -13.25
C VAL A 133 3.95 -15.12 -13.77
N PRO A 134 2.92 -15.33 -12.92
CA PRO A 134 1.53 -15.25 -13.34
C PRO A 134 1.19 -13.91 -14.00
N PRO A 135 0.31 -13.92 -15.02
CA PRO A 135 -0.17 -12.68 -15.63
C PRO A 135 -0.95 -11.84 -14.62
N ALA A 136 -1.00 -10.54 -14.85
CA ALA A 136 -1.80 -9.66 -14.01
C ALA A 136 -3.28 -10.04 -14.11
N ARG A 137 -3.95 -10.11 -12.96
CA ARG A 137 -5.39 -10.33 -12.84
C ARG A 137 -5.92 -9.31 -11.86
N GLU A 138 -6.45 -8.20 -12.39
CA GLU A 138 -6.90 -7.07 -11.59
C GLU A 138 -8.41 -6.92 -11.65
N MET A 139 -9.02 -6.67 -10.51
CA MET A 139 -10.41 -6.21 -10.45
C MET A 139 -10.41 -4.68 -10.47
N ARG A 140 -10.97 -4.09 -11.52
CA ARG A 140 -11.20 -2.65 -11.60
C ARG A 140 -12.63 -2.36 -11.19
N VAL A 141 -12.80 -1.72 -10.05
CA VAL A 141 -14.07 -1.09 -9.68
C VAL A 141 -14.00 0.36 -10.15
N ARG A 142 -15.05 0.86 -10.81
CA ARG A 142 -15.11 2.29 -11.13
C ARG A 142 -15.14 3.06 -9.80
N ALA A 143 -14.22 4.02 -9.64
CA ALA A 143 -14.18 4.86 -8.46
C ALA A 143 -15.38 5.82 -8.45
N GLY A 144 -16.51 5.38 -7.87
CA GLY A 144 -17.65 6.21 -7.49
C GLY A 144 -18.16 7.19 -8.56
N GLY A 145 -18.63 8.36 -8.09
CA GLY A 145 -19.24 9.42 -8.90
C GLY A 145 -20.77 9.48 -8.85
N HIS A 146 -21.42 8.55 -8.14
CA HIS A 146 -22.86 8.56 -7.92
C HIS A 146 -23.22 9.53 -6.80
N LEU A 147 -23.28 10.83 -7.12
CA LEU A 147 -23.57 11.86 -6.14
C LEU A 147 -25.05 11.97 -5.77
N SER A 148 -25.93 11.54 -6.67
CA SER A 148 -27.38 11.63 -6.47
C SER A 148 -27.89 10.83 -5.27
N GLY A 149 -28.89 11.36 -4.59
CA GLY A 149 -29.61 10.72 -3.48
C GLY A 149 -29.01 10.98 -2.11
N CYS A 150 -29.66 10.42 -1.09
CA CYS A 150 -29.26 10.54 0.31
C CYS A 150 -28.27 9.44 0.69
N ARG A 151 -27.13 9.81 1.28
CA ARG A 151 -26.07 8.88 1.68
C ARG A 151 -25.49 9.29 3.04
N ILE A 152 -24.99 8.32 3.80
CA ILE A 152 -24.27 8.54 5.05
C ILE A 152 -22.83 8.04 4.88
N GLY A 153 -21.87 8.92 5.11
CA GLY A 153 -20.45 8.61 5.21
C GLY A 153 -20.06 8.40 6.67
N PHE A 154 -19.20 7.39 6.91
CA PHE A 154 -18.73 7.02 8.24
C PHE A 154 -17.21 6.90 8.23
N ASP A 155 -16.56 7.56 9.19
CA ASP A 155 -15.13 7.42 9.47
C ASP A 155 -14.97 6.90 10.91
N LEU A 156 -14.33 5.74 11.05
CA LEU A 156 -14.16 5.02 12.31
C LEU A 156 -12.71 5.12 12.75
N GLY A 157 -12.37 6.24 13.38
CA GLY A 157 -11.07 6.46 14.00
C GLY A 157 -10.89 5.62 15.27
N ALA A 158 -9.66 5.59 15.79
CA ALA A 158 -9.36 4.89 17.03
C ALA A 158 -9.68 5.70 18.30
N SER A 159 -9.92 7.00 18.17
CA SER A 159 -10.18 7.95 19.28
C SER A 159 -11.51 8.70 19.14
N ASP A 160 -12.08 8.71 17.95
CA ASP A 160 -13.36 9.30 17.61
C ASP A 160 -13.97 8.54 16.43
N TYR A 161 -15.26 8.72 16.23
CA TYR A 161 -15.89 8.44 14.95
C TYR A 161 -16.55 9.70 14.42
N LYS A 162 -16.63 9.79 13.10
CA LYS A 162 -17.29 10.88 12.40
C LYS A 162 -18.39 10.31 11.52
N VAL A 163 -19.53 10.98 11.50
CA VAL A 163 -20.66 10.65 10.64
C VAL A 163 -21.10 11.89 9.89
N CYS A 164 -21.33 11.74 8.59
CA CYS A 164 -21.78 12.83 7.72
C CYS A 164 -22.92 12.34 6.84
N ALA A 165 -24.04 13.07 6.80
CA ALA A 165 -25.11 12.83 5.85
C ALA A 165 -25.01 13.81 4.69
N VAL A 166 -25.18 13.31 3.47
CA VAL A 166 -25.15 14.10 2.25
C VAL A 166 -26.43 13.88 1.44
N ILE A 167 -26.89 14.93 0.75
CA ILE A 167 -27.94 14.86 -0.28
C ILE A 167 -27.33 15.39 -1.57
N ASP A 168 -27.38 14.58 -2.63
CA ASP A 168 -26.85 14.94 -3.96
C ASP A 168 -25.35 15.36 -3.96
N GLY A 169 -24.60 14.93 -2.94
CA GLY A 169 -23.18 15.25 -2.75
C GLY A 169 -22.92 16.43 -1.81
N GLU A 170 -23.96 17.15 -1.39
CA GLU A 170 -23.86 18.26 -0.46
C GLU A 170 -24.05 17.77 0.99
N PRO A 171 -23.13 18.08 1.92
CA PRO A 171 -23.28 17.71 3.33
C PRO A 171 -24.41 18.50 3.98
N VAL A 172 -25.37 17.78 4.57
CA VAL A 172 -26.51 18.34 5.31
C VAL A 172 -26.39 18.11 6.81
N PHE A 173 -25.56 17.16 7.23
CA PHE A 173 -25.27 16.86 8.63
C PHE A 173 -23.83 16.39 8.78
N THR A 174 -23.16 16.81 9.84
CA THR A 174 -21.84 16.30 10.22
C THR A 174 -21.72 16.27 11.73
N HIS A 175 -21.18 15.18 12.26
CA HIS A 175 -20.93 15.04 13.68
C HIS A 175 -19.67 14.22 13.94
N GLU A 176 -18.99 14.55 15.03
CA GLU A 176 -17.79 13.88 15.50
C GLU A 176 -17.97 13.59 16.98
N VAL A 177 -17.74 12.34 17.36
CA VAL A 177 -17.98 11.87 18.72
C VAL A 177 -16.76 11.08 19.19
N PRO A 178 -16.16 11.44 20.32
CA PRO A 178 -15.10 10.66 20.93
C PRO A 178 -15.56 9.24 21.29
N TRP A 179 -14.71 8.24 21.06
CA TRP A 179 -14.92 6.86 21.48
C TRP A 179 -13.58 6.14 21.63
N ASP A 180 -13.55 4.97 22.27
CA ASP A 180 -12.32 4.17 22.42
C ASP A 180 -12.61 2.71 22.09
N PRO A 181 -12.75 2.34 20.80
CA PRO A 181 -13.12 0.98 20.41
C PRO A 181 -12.04 -0.03 20.77
N LYS A 182 -10.77 0.39 20.89
CA LYS A 182 -9.64 -0.52 21.15
C LYS A 182 -9.71 -1.12 22.55
N SER A 183 -10.14 -0.35 23.54
CA SER A 183 -10.25 -0.79 24.93
C SER A 183 -11.56 -1.51 25.24
N GLN A 184 -12.49 -1.60 24.27
CA GLN A 184 -13.85 -2.08 24.50
C GLN A 184 -14.03 -3.51 23.94
N ALA A 185 -14.05 -4.48 24.85
CA ALA A 185 -14.23 -5.89 24.52
C ALA A 185 -15.69 -6.29 24.27
N ASP A 186 -16.66 -5.52 24.78
CA ASP A 186 -18.10 -5.79 24.61
C ASP A 186 -18.57 -5.38 23.20
N PRO A 187 -19.04 -6.31 22.36
CA PRO A 187 -19.61 -5.99 21.04
C PRO A 187 -20.82 -5.03 21.12
N GLY A 188 -21.56 -5.03 22.24
CA GLY A 188 -22.70 -4.14 22.47
C GLY A 188 -22.31 -2.66 22.47
N TYR A 189 -21.14 -2.32 23.01
CA TYR A 189 -20.58 -0.97 22.95
C TYR A 189 -20.49 -0.45 21.51
N HIS A 190 -19.88 -1.26 20.63
CA HIS A 190 -19.66 -0.93 19.23
C HIS A 190 -20.99 -0.80 18.50
N TYR A 191 -21.88 -1.79 18.67
CA TYR A 191 -23.19 -1.79 18.05
C TYR A 191 -24.00 -0.54 18.41
N HIS A 192 -24.04 -0.16 19.69
CA HIS A 192 -24.80 1.01 20.14
C HIS A 192 -24.24 2.32 19.59
N HIS A 193 -22.92 2.51 19.56
CA HIS A 193 -22.32 3.74 19.01
C HIS A 193 -22.57 3.85 17.51
N LEU A 194 -22.36 2.77 16.76
CA LEU A 194 -22.61 2.73 15.31
C LEU A 194 -24.08 2.98 15.00
N SER A 195 -24.99 2.28 15.69
CA SER A 195 -26.43 2.40 15.48
C SER A 195 -26.93 3.80 15.84
N SER A 196 -26.49 4.36 16.97
CA SER A 196 -26.85 5.73 17.39
C SER A 196 -26.44 6.75 16.34
N ALA A 197 -25.20 6.69 15.86
CA ALA A 197 -24.68 7.63 14.89
C ALA A 197 -25.33 7.50 13.50
N LEU A 198 -25.70 6.29 13.07
CA LEU A 198 -26.50 6.08 11.87
C LEU A 198 -27.90 6.69 12.00
N HIS A 199 -28.59 6.47 13.12
CA HIS A 199 -29.92 7.06 13.35
C HIS A 199 -29.85 8.58 13.42
N HIS A 200 -28.83 9.15 14.06
CA HIS A 200 -28.66 10.59 14.17
C HIS A 200 -28.45 11.23 12.79
N ALA A 201 -27.63 10.63 11.94
CA ALA A 201 -27.39 11.14 10.59
C ALA A 201 -28.56 10.92 9.62
N ALA A 202 -29.49 10.03 9.93
CA ALA A 202 -30.67 9.75 9.11
C ALA A 202 -31.91 10.58 9.50
N ALA A 203 -31.85 11.32 10.62
CA ALA A 203 -32.93 12.15 11.14
C ALA A 203 -33.15 13.42 10.31
#